data_AF-A0A937M1L5-F1
#
_entry.id   AF-A0A937M1L5-F1
#
_cell.length_a   1.000
_cell.length_b   1.000
_cell.length_c   1.000
_cell.angle_alpha   90.00
_cell.angle_beta   90.00
_cell.angle_gamma   90.00
#
_symmetry.space_group_name_H-M   'P 1'
#
loop_
_entity.id
_entity.type
_entity.pdbx_description
1 polymer ?
#
loop_
_entity_poly.entity_id
_entity_poly.type
_entity_poly.pdbx_seq_one_letter_code
_entity_poly.pdbx_strand_id
1 'polypeptide(L)'
;MLKIKTFTQVTLGLLFLLIIVKLFIVFTGRINYPIFIIWSLPLLAFVPFLIKKSIKAYQSFCFILLIYFLLASIRVFGIGGLLLDTFEILLIIILFIHAMYGPRTIRNDK
;
A
#
# COMPACT_ATOMS: atom_id res chain seq x y z
N MET A 1 18.72 -11.22 2.14
CA MET A 1 17.78 -10.60 1.16
C MET A 1 16.81 -11.66 0.69
N LEU A 2 15.52 -11.34 0.59
CA LEU A 2 14.52 -12.28 0.05
C LEU A 2 14.79 -12.53 -1.44
N LYS A 3 14.49 -13.75 -1.92
CA LYS A 3 14.47 -14.02 -3.37
C LYS A 3 13.44 -13.11 -4.03
N ILE A 4 13.73 -12.63 -5.25
CA ILE A 4 12.88 -11.68 -5.99
C ILE A 4 11.42 -12.15 -6.09
N LYS A 5 11.19 -13.46 -6.28
CA LYS A 5 9.84 -14.06 -6.35
C LYS A 5 9.09 -13.91 -5.04
N THR A 6 9.74 -14.27 -3.93
CA THR A 6 9.20 -14.13 -2.57
C THR A 6 8.95 -12.67 -2.24
N PHE A 7 9.86 -11.77 -2.63
CA PHE A 7 9.69 -10.33 -2.43
C PHE A 7 8.43 -9.80 -3.11
N THR A 8 8.21 -10.14 -4.39
CA THR A 8 7.00 -9.75 -5.13
C THR A 8 5.73 -10.34 -4.50
N GLN A 9 5.75 -11.61 -4.07
CA GLN A 9 4.62 -12.24 -3.39
C GLN A 9 4.28 -11.54 -2.07
N VAL A 10 5.28 -11.17 -1.28
CA VAL A 10 5.09 -10.41 -0.03
C VAL A 10 4.48 -9.04 -0.34
N THR A 11 4.96 -8.33 -1.37
CA THR A 11 4.39 -7.02 -1.75
C THR A 11 2.93 -7.14 -2.19
N LEU A 12 2.58 -8.18 -2.95
CA LEU A 12 1.20 -8.45 -3.35
C LEU A 12 0.30 -8.80 -2.15
N GLY A 13 0.81 -9.60 -1.21
CA GLY A 13 0.09 -9.93 0.02
C GLY A 13 -0.19 -8.69 0.88
N LEU A 14 0.80 -7.82 1.04
CA LEU A 14 0.65 -6.55 1.77
C LEU A 14 -0.33 -5.60 1.08
N LEU A 15 -0.29 -5.50 -0.25
CA LEU A 15 -1.25 -4.72 -1.05
C LEU A 15 -2.68 -5.23 -0.89
N PHE A 16 -2.87 -6.53 -1.01
CA PHE A 16 -4.17 -7.17 -0.85
C PHE A 16 -4.70 -6.93 0.56
N LEU A 17 -3.86 -7.12 1.58
CA LEU A 17 -4.23 -6.84 2.97
C LEU A 17 -4.64 -5.37 3.17
N LEU A 18 -3.94 -4.42 2.54
CA LEU A 18 -4.27 -3.00 2.64
C LEU A 18 -5.65 -2.69 2.05
N ILE A 19 -6.00 -3.29 0.92
CA ILE A 19 -7.32 -3.16 0.29
C ILE A 19 -8.40 -3.74 1.19
N ILE A 20 -8.15 -4.91 1.79
CA ILE A 20 -9.09 -5.55 2.72
C ILE A 20 -9.31 -4.70 3.98
N VAL A 21 -8.25 -4.14 4.57
CA VAL A 21 -8.37 -3.22 5.72
C VAL A 21 -9.20 -1.99 5.34
N LYS A 22 -8.95 -1.39 4.17
CA LYS A 22 -9.77 -0.28 3.67
C LYS A 22 -11.24 -0.67 3.51
N LEU A 23 -11.52 -1.87 3.01
CA LEU A 23 -12.89 -2.38 2.87
C LEU A 23 -13.59 -2.49 4.24
N PHE A 24 -12.88 -2.97 5.27
CA PHE A 24 -13.43 -2.98 6.63
C PHE A 24 -13.71 -1.57 7.16
N ILE A 25 -12.84 -0.59 6.88
CA ILE A 25 -13.07 0.81 7.27
C ILE A 25 -14.30 1.38 6.56
N VAL A 26 -14.57 1.01 5.30
CA VAL A 26 -15.81 1.40 4.60
C VAL A 26 -17.05 0.89 5.34
N PHE A 27 -17.04 -0.35 5.83
CA PHE A 27 -18.17 -0.88 6.62
C PHE A 27 -18.41 -0.14 7.94
N THR A 28 -17.40 0.55 8.48
CA THR A 28 -17.57 1.43 9.65
C THR A 28 -18.20 2.79 9.32
N GLY A 29 -18.46 3.08 8.04
CA GLY A 29 -19.04 4.36 7.58
C GLY A 29 -18.06 5.54 7.54
N ARG A 30 -16.77 5.34 7.87
CA ARG A 30 -15.73 6.40 7.88
C ARG A 30 -15.24 6.76 6.48
N ILE A 31 -15.41 5.86 5.50
CA ILE A 31 -15.04 6.06 4.10
C ILE A 31 -16.24 5.71 3.23
N ASN A 32 -16.62 6.61 2.31
CA ASN A 32 -17.69 6.35 1.35
C ASN A 32 -17.27 5.33 0.29
N TYR A 33 -18.20 4.50 -0.17
CA TYR A 33 -17.96 3.50 -1.23
C TYR A 33 -17.32 4.07 -2.51
N PRO A 34 -17.75 5.22 -3.06
CA PRO A 34 -17.11 5.79 -4.26
C PRO A 34 -15.65 6.20 -4.02
N ILE A 35 -15.35 6.73 -2.83
CA ILE A 35 -14.00 7.12 -2.42
C ILE A 35 -13.12 5.87 -2.34
N PHE A 36 -13.62 4.79 -1.73
CA PHE A 36 -12.91 3.52 -1.69
C PHE A 36 -12.58 3.00 -3.09
N ILE A 37 -13.54 3.01 -4.03
CA ILE A 37 -13.32 2.52 -5.39
C ILE A 37 -12.23 3.36 -6.08
N ILE A 38 -12.36 4.69 -6.08
CA ILE A 38 -11.39 5.59 -6.71
C ILE A 38 -9.99 5.39 -6.13
N TRP A 39 -9.87 5.27 -4.82
CA TRP A 39 -8.59 5.05 -4.13
C TRP A 39 -8.14 3.59 -4.09
N SER A 40 -8.89 2.65 -4.66
CA SER A 40 -8.39 1.29 -4.88
C SER A 40 -7.70 1.16 -6.24
N LEU A 41 -8.07 2.00 -7.22
CA LEU A 41 -7.54 1.96 -8.57
C LEU A 41 -6.02 2.18 -8.64
N PRO A 42 -5.40 3.17 -7.96
CA PRO A 42 -3.95 3.35 -8.00
C PRO A 42 -3.19 2.17 -7.38
N LEU A 43 -3.75 1.52 -6.35
CA LEU A 43 -3.16 0.33 -5.74
C LEU A 43 -3.21 -0.87 -6.70
N LEU A 44 -4.35 -1.09 -7.37
CA LEU A 44 -4.52 -2.17 -8.34
C LEU A 44 -3.69 -1.94 -9.62
N ALA A 45 -3.60 -0.70 -10.08
CA ALA A 45 -2.80 -0.32 -11.24
C ALA A 45 -1.31 -0.63 -11.06
N PHE A 46 -0.82 -0.73 -9.81
CA PHE A 46 0.56 -1.08 -9.51
C PHE A 46 0.89 -2.58 -9.71
N VAL A 47 -0.09 -3.48 -9.61
CA VAL A 47 0.07 -4.94 -9.74
C VAL A 47 0.77 -5.40 -11.04
N PRO A 48 0.40 -4.93 -12.25
CA PRO A 48 1.11 -5.35 -13.46
C PRO A 48 2.58 -4.88 -13.48
N PHE A 49 2.89 -3.74 -12.86
CA PHE A 49 4.27 -3.23 -12.81
C PHE A 49 5.14 -3.97 -11.78
N LEU A 50 4.52 -4.50 -10.72
CA LEU A 50 5.15 -5.41 -9.77
C LEU A 50 5.65 -6.68 -10.47
N ILE A 51 4.79 -7.29 -11.29
CA ILE A 51 5.09 -8.51 -12.04
C ILE A 51 6.21 -8.25 -13.07
N LYS A 52 6.18 -7.09 -13.73
CA LYS A 52 7.22 -6.64 -14.68
C LYS A 52 8.54 -6.22 -14.01
N LYS A 53 8.63 -6.26 -12.67
CA LYS A 53 9.83 -5.87 -11.89
C LYS A 53 10.36 -4.47 -12.29
N SER A 54 9.47 -3.51 -12.51
CA SER A 54 9.88 -2.16 -12.94
C SER A 54 10.40 -1.32 -11.77
N ILE A 55 11.69 -0.97 -11.79
CA ILE A 55 12.33 -0.12 -10.76
C ILE A 55 11.60 1.23 -10.62
N LYS A 56 11.29 1.89 -11.75
CA LYS A 56 10.59 3.18 -11.75
C LYS A 56 9.20 3.07 -11.12
N ALA A 57 8.49 1.97 -11.38
CA ALA A 57 7.16 1.78 -10.81
C ALA A 57 7.20 1.65 -9.28
N TYR A 58 8.18 0.94 -8.71
CA TYR A 58 8.34 0.86 -7.26
C TYR A 58 8.61 2.24 -6.64
N GLN A 59 9.43 3.08 -7.28
CA GLN A 59 9.67 4.45 -6.84
C GLN A 59 8.39 5.30 -6.91
N SER A 60 7.69 5.30 -8.05
CA SER A 60 6.41 6.00 -8.20
C SER A 60 5.36 5.52 -7.20
N PHE A 61 5.32 4.22 -6.91
CA PHE A 61 4.40 3.66 -5.94
C PHE A 61 4.68 4.12 -4.50
N CYS A 62 5.95 4.34 -4.14
CA CYS A 62 6.28 4.95 -2.85
C CYS A 62 5.68 6.36 -2.71
N PHE A 63 5.68 7.16 -3.78
CA PHE A 63 5.01 8.47 -3.78
C PHE A 63 3.49 8.35 -3.62
N ILE A 64 2.88 7.37 -4.29
CA ILE A 64 1.45 7.08 -4.12
C ILE A 64 1.18 6.74 -2.66
N LEU A 65 1.94 5.83 -2.05
CA LEU A 65 1.77 5.44 -0.64
C LEU A 65 1.91 6.61 0.35
N LEU A 66 2.74 7.62 0.07
CA LEU A 66 2.82 8.83 0.90
C LEU A 66 1.49 9.58 0.95
N ILE A 67 0.76 9.63 -0.17
CA ILE A 67 -0.59 10.24 -0.20
C ILE A 67 -1.56 9.43 0.66
N TYR A 68 -1.47 8.09 0.63
CA TYR A 68 -2.33 7.22 1.46
C TYR A 68 -2.00 7.40 2.94
N PHE A 69 -0.71 7.50 3.27
CA PHE A 69 -0.25 7.79 4.63
C PHE A 69 -0.81 9.11 5.15
N LEU A 70 -0.75 10.18 4.35
CA LEU A 70 -1.31 11.49 4.71
C LEU A 70 -2.82 11.42 4.95
N LEU A 71 -3.58 10.76 4.07
CA LEU A 71 -5.03 10.65 4.25
C LEU A 71 -5.41 9.79 5.47
N ALA A 72 -4.65 8.74 5.76
CA ALA A 72 -4.87 7.90 6.92
C ALA A 72 -4.48 8.60 8.24
N SER A 73 -3.40 9.39 8.25
CA SER A 73 -2.96 10.14 9.44
C SER A 73 -4.01 11.16 9.88
N ILE A 74 -4.68 11.83 8.93
CA ILE A 74 -5.80 12.74 9.25
C ILE A 74 -6.93 12.00 9.97
N ARG A 75 -7.24 10.75 9.58
CA ARG A 75 -8.30 9.97 10.26
C ARG A 75 -7.89 9.51 11.66
N VAL A 76 -6.66 9.05 11.83
CA VAL A 76 -6.16 8.57 13.13
C VAL A 76 -6.03 9.72 14.13
N PHE A 77 -5.41 10.83 13.74
CA PHE A 77 -5.10 11.92 14.65
C PHE A 77 -6.18 13.02 14.67
N GLY A 78 -7.00 13.14 13.63
CA GLY A 78 -7.93 14.27 13.46
C GLY A 78 -9.41 13.99 13.75
N ILE A 79 -9.90 12.74 13.65
CA ILE A 79 -11.35 12.43 13.69
C ILE A 79 -11.68 11.29 14.69
N GLY A 80 -10.89 11.18 15.77
CA GLY A 80 -11.02 10.12 16.77
C GLY A 80 -10.57 8.77 16.20
N GLY A 81 -9.31 8.42 16.44
CA GLY A 81 -8.65 7.27 15.82
C GLY A 81 -9.28 5.94 16.17
N LEU A 82 -9.84 5.26 15.18
CA LEU A 82 -10.23 3.87 15.28
C LEU A 82 -8.97 2.98 15.25
N LEU A 83 -8.96 1.86 15.99
CA LEU A 83 -7.85 0.90 15.92
C LEU A 83 -7.57 0.42 14.49
N LEU A 84 -8.61 0.29 13.67
CA LEU A 84 -8.53 -0.05 12.24
C LEU A 84 -7.80 1.02 11.41
N ASP A 85 -8.04 2.31 11.68
CA ASP A 85 -7.31 3.41 11.00
C ASP A 85 -5.82 3.37 11.38
N THR A 86 -5.52 3.05 12.65
CA THR A 86 -4.12 2.90 13.14
C THR A 86 -3.43 1.71 12.47
N PHE A 87 -4.15 0.60 12.32
CA PHE A 87 -3.66 -0.58 11.62
C PHE A 87 -3.42 -0.30 10.13
N GLU A 88 -4.29 0.47 9.47
CA GLU A 88 -4.08 0.93 8.09
C GLU A 88 -2.78 1.74 7.95
N ILE A 89 -2.52 2.69 8.86
CA ILE A 89 -1.27 3.46 8.85
C ILE A 89 -0.05 2.54 9.01
N LEU A 90 -0.08 1.64 10.00
CA LEU A 90 1.04 0.73 10.24
C LEU A 90 1.34 -0.13 9.00
N LEU A 91 0.28 -0.61 8.34
CA LEU A 91 0.40 -1.41 7.14
C LEU A 91 0.95 -0.59 5.96
N ILE A 92 0.52 0.67 5.80
CA ILE A 92 1.09 1.59 4.80
C ILE A 92 2.59 1.81 5.05
N ILE A 93 3.01 2.00 6.30
CA ILE A 93 4.43 2.16 6.65
C ILE A 93 5.24 0.91 6.29
N ILE A 94 4.75 -0.28 6.68
CA ILE A 94 5.40 -1.56 6.36
C ILE A 94 5.52 -1.73 4.84
N LEU A 95 4.42 -1.50 4.11
CA LEU A 95 4.40 -1.61 2.65
C LEU A 95 5.31 -0.59 1.98
N PHE A 96 5.39 0.63 2.50
CA PHE A 96 6.28 1.69 2.00
C PHE A 96 7.74 1.30 2.16
N ILE A 97 8.15 0.89 3.37
CA ILE A 97 9.53 0.47 3.64
C ILE A 97 9.88 -0.74 2.75
N HIS A 98 8.98 -1.71 2.66
CA HIS A 98 9.18 -2.88 1.80
C HIS A 98 9.34 -2.47 0.33
N ALA A 99 8.44 -1.64 -0.21
CA ALA A 99 8.50 -1.15 -1.58
C ALA A 99 9.76 -0.30 -1.87
N MET A 100 10.25 0.45 -0.89
CA MET A 100 11.49 1.24 -1.00
C MET A 100 12.71 0.36 -1.25
N TYR A 101 12.74 -0.87 -0.74
CA TYR A 101 13.78 -1.85 -1.04
C TYR A 101 13.62 -2.55 -2.40
N GLY A 102 12.49 -2.35 -3.09
CA GLY A 102 12.19 -2.93 -4.40
C GLY A 102 13.27 -2.65 -5.46
N PRO A 103 13.64 -1.39 -5.72
CA PRO A 103 14.71 -1.03 -6.67
C PRO A 103 16.03 -1.77 -6.43
N ARG A 104 16.47 -1.84 -5.17
CA ARG A 104 17.72 -2.52 -4.79
C ARG A 104 17.61 -4.03 -5.00
N THR A 105 16.47 -4.62 -4.64
CA THR A 105 16.23 -6.06 -4.77
C THR A 105 16.17 -6.48 -6.24
N ILE A 106 15.53 -5.69 -7.10
CA ILE A 106 15.48 -5.91 -8.55
C ILE A 106 16.87 -5.77 -9.18
N ARG A 107 17.65 -4.77 -8.76
CA ARG A 107 19.00 -4.55 -9.30
C ARG A 107 19.97 -5.68 -8.97
N ASN A 108 19.85 -6.28 -7.78
CA ASN A 108 20.71 -7.39 -7.35
C ASN A 108 20.30 -8.75 -7.98
N ASP A 109 19.13 -8.84 -8.61
CA ASP A 109 18.64 -10.03 -9.35
C ASP A 109 19.07 -10.01 -10.83
N LYS A 110 19.59 -8.87 -11.32
CA LYS A 110 20.17 -8.69 -12.65
C LYS A 110 21.69 -8.81 -12.59
#